data_AF-A0A1M5DTS5-F1
#
_entry.id   AF-A0A1M5DTS5-F1
#
_cell.length_a   1.000
_cell.length_b   1.000
_cell.length_c   1.000
_cell.angle_alpha   90.00
_cell.angle_beta   90.00
_cell.angle_gamma   90.00
#
_symmetry.space_group_name_H-M   'P 1'
#
loop_
_entity.id
_entity.type
_entity.pdbx_description
1 polymer ?
#
loop_
_entity_poly.entity_id
_entity_poly.type
_entity_poly.pdbx_seq_one_letter_code
_entity_poly.pdbx_strand_id
1 'polypeptide(L)'
;MSTYFSKIIKAGARQREFNFRQLAAGAEMRYHVDVNDDKGNRLIFKLVKESDGSWKTAEPAGLPDWIYGVETDLGRSIDEHLAA
;
A
#
# COMPACT_ATOMS: atom_id res chain seq x y z
N MET A 1 4.63 -6.81 17.69
CA MET A 1 3.21 -6.91 17.32
C MET A 1 3.14 -6.58 15.85
N SER A 2 2.69 -7.52 15.00
CA SER A 2 2.62 -7.29 13.55
C SER A 2 1.24 -6.77 13.22
N THR A 3 1.15 -5.52 12.77
CA THR A 3 -0.15 -4.88 12.53
C THR A 3 -0.64 -5.19 11.12
N TYR A 4 -1.91 -5.56 11.00
CA TYR A 4 -2.58 -5.89 9.74
C TYR A 4 -3.94 -5.18 9.67
N PHE A 5 -4.25 -4.61 8.51
CA PHE A 5 -5.55 -4.02 8.23
C PHE A 5 -5.84 -4.06 6.72
N SER A 6 -7.09 -3.83 6.33
CA SER A 6 -7.48 -3.64 4.93
C SER A 6 -8.22 -2.33 4.73
N LYS A 7 -8.20 -1.81 3.50
CA LYS A 7 -8.96 -0.64 3.09
C LYS A 7 -9.45 -0.80 1.66
N ILE A 8 -10.69 -0.39 1.40
CA ILE A 8 -11.24 -0.31 0.05
C ILE A 8 -10.89 1.06 -0.54
N ILE A 9 -10.18 1.06 -1.68
CA ILE A 9 -9.75 2.27 -2.39
C ILE A 9 -10.19 2.19 -3.84
N LYS A 10 -10.67 3.30 -4.39
CA LYS A 10 -10.95 3.42 -5.82
C LYS A 10 -9.62 3.58 -6.56
N ALA A 11 -9.25 2.58 -7.35
CA ALA A 11 -8.02 2.59 -8.13
C ALA A 11 -8.33 2.37 -9.62
N GLY A 12 -7.94 3.30 -10.49
CA GLY A 12 -8.43 3.32 -11.87
C GLY A 12 -9.97 3.33 -11.93
N ALA A 13 -10.56 2.36 -12.64
CA ALA A 13 -12.00 2.31 -12.89
C ALA A 13 -12.85 1.60 -11.80
N ARG A 14 -12.25 0.98 -10.76
CA ARG A 14 -12.98 0.12 -9.81
C ARG A 14 -12.53 0.32 -8.38
N GLN A 15 -13.37 -0.10 -7.44
CA GLN A 15 -12.98 -0.24 -6.04
C GLN A 15 -12.25 -1.56 -5.84
N ARG A 16 -11.13 -1.53 -5.11
CA ARG A 16 -10.33 -2.70 -4.77
C ARG A 16 -10.01 -2.68 -3.28
N GLU A 17 -10.00 -3.86 -2.67
CA GLU A 17 -9.53 -4.03 -1.31
C GLU A 17 -8.01 -4.20 -1.32
N PHE A 18 -7.33 -3.29 -0.64
CA PHE A 18 -5.91 -3.35 -0.38
C PHE A 18 -5.69 -3.88 1.02
N ASN A 19 -4.85 -4.89 1.14
CA ASN A 19 -4.51 -5.53 2.40
C ASN A 19 -3.09 -5.12 2.79
N PHE A 20 -2.95 -4.57 3.98
CA PHE A 20 -1.71 -3.98 4.48
C PHE A 20 -1.18 -4.83 5.62
N ARG A 21 0.11 -5.18 5.55
CA ARG A 21 0.84 -5.82 6.63
C ARG A 21 2.07 -4.99 6.94
N GLN A 22 2.17 -4.50 8.17
CA GLN A 22 3.38 -3.82 8.63
C GLN A 22 4.55 -4.80 8.64
N LEU A 23 5.67 -4.39 8.04
CA LEU A 23 6.92 -5.13 8.07
C LEU A 23 7.78 -4.60 9.21
N ALA A 24 8.15 -5.47 10.15
CA ALA A 24 9.09 -5.12 11.21
C ALA A 24 10.52 -5.26 10.67
N ALA A 25 11.12 -4.17 10.18
CA ALA A 25 12.52 -4.20 9.76
C ALA A 25 13.19 -2.81 9.87
N GLY A 26 13.79 -2.54 11.02
CA GLY A 26 14.74 -1.43 11.21
C GLY A 26 14.10 -0.06 11.48
N ALA A 27 14.86 1.01 11.19
CA ALA A 27 14.47 2.40 11.45
C ALA A 27 13.40 2.94 10.49
N GLU A 28 13.18 2.28 9.35
CA GLU A 28 12.24 2.73 8.32
C GLU A 28 10.93 1.96 8.39
N MET A 29 9.82 2.69 8.40
CA MET A 29 8.49 2.09 8.42
C MET A 29 8.12 1.60 7.02
N ARG A 30 7.81 0.31 6.90
CA ARG A 30 7.48 -0.33 5.63
C ARG A 30 6.21 -1.16 5.75
N TYR A 31 5.40 -1.17 4.69
CA TYR A 31 4.20 -1.98 4.59
C TYR A 31 4.28 -2.88 3.36
N HIS A 32 3.90 -4.13 3.54
CA HIS A 32 3.55 -5.01 2.45
C HIS A 32 2.08 -4.78 2.10
N VAL A 33 1.81 -4.56 0.81
CA VAL A 33 0.46 -4.31 0.28
C VAL A 33 0.12 -5.40 -0.71
N ASP A 34 -1.13 -5.85 -0.62
CA ASP A 34 -1.65 -6.96 -1.38
C ASP A 34 -3.02 -6.64 -1.95
N VAL A 35 -3.18 -6.82 -3.26
CA VAL A 35 -4.41 -6.48 -3.98
C VAL A 35 -4.56 -7.35 -5.21
N ASN A 36 -5.79 -7.68 -5.61
CA ASN A 36 -6.05 -8.40 -6.85
C ASN A 36 -6.19 -7.45 -8.04
N ASP A 37 -5.64 -7.83 -9.20
CA ASP A 37 -5.88 -7.18 -10.49
C ASP A 37 -7.25 -7.59 -11.08
N ASP A 38 -7.58 -7.06 -12.26
CA ASP A 38 -8.85 -7.35 -12.94
C ASP A 38 -8.98 -8.79 -13.44
N LYS A 39 -7.88 -9.54 -13.52
CA LYS A 39 -7.84 -10.95 -13.90
C LYS A 39 -7.84 -11.88 -12.68
N GLY A 40 -7.86 -11.32 -11.46
CA GLY A 40 -7.74 -12.06 -10.22
C GLY A 40 -6.31 -12.46 -9.86
N ASN A 41 -5.31 -11.94 -10.58
CA ASN A 41 -3.92 -12.14 -10.19
C ASN A 41 -3.61 -11.29 -8.97
N ARG A 42 -2.85 -11.87 -8.05
CA ARG A 42 -2.42 -11.19 -6.84
C ARG A 42 -1.21 -10.29 -7.15
N LEU A 43 -1.38 -8.99 -6.96
CA LEU A 43 -0.31 -8.01 -6.98
C LEU A 43 0.18 -7.78 -5.56
N ILE A 44 1.48 -7.90 -5.39
CA ILE A 44 2.17 -7.78 -4.11
C ILE A 44 3.27 -6.74 -4.26
N PHE A 45 3.27 -5.74 -3.39
CA PHE A 45 4.28 -4.70 -3.40
C PHE A 45 4.55 -4.12 -2.01
N LYS A 46 5.60 -3.32 -1.89
CA LYS A 46 5.98 -2.62 -0.66
C LYS A 46 5.71 -1.13 -0.78
N LEU A 47 5.22 -0.54 0.30
CA LEU A 47 5.23 0.89 0.54
C LEU A 47 6.32 1.22 1.57
N VAL A 48 7.07 2.28 1.29
CA VAL A 48 8.07 2.85 2.19
C VAL A 48 7.71 4.31 2.46
N LYS A 49 7.96 4.78 3.68
CA LYS A 49 7.81 6.19 4.01
C LYS A 49 9.10 6.92 3.64
N GLU A 50 9.00 7.85 2.70
CA GLU A 50 10.09 8.70 2.26
C GLU A 50 10.45 9.74 3.32
N SER A 51 11.59 10.40 3.15
CA SER A 51 12.08 11.42 4.09
C SER A 51 11.16 12.65 4.20
N ASP A 52 10.36 12.92 3.17
CA ASP A 52 9.36 13.99 3.16
C ASP A 52 8.03 13.59 3.85
N GLY A 53 7.95 12.36 4.36
CA GLY A 53 6.78 11.80 5.01
C GLY A 53 5.74 11.21 4.04
N SER A 54 5.95 11.27 2.73
CA SER A 54 5.08 10.64 1.75
C SER A 54 5.31 9.12 1.69
N TRP A 55 4.26 8.37 1.38
CA TRP A 55 4.37 6.93 1.17
C TRP A 55 4.54 6.64 -0.32
N LYS A 56 5.56 5.84 -0.66
CA LYS A 56 5.90 5.50 -2.03
C LYS A 56 6.04 4.01 -2.25
N THR A 57 5.62 3.56 -3.42
CA THR A 57 5.82 2.18 -3.87
C THR A 57 7.29 1.95 -4.17
N ALA A 58 7.88 0.94 -3.53
CA ALA A 58 9.31 0.66 -3.65
C ALA A 58 9.61 -0.56 -4.53
N GLU A 59 8.96 -1.69 -4.27
CA GLU A 59 9.25 -2.96 -4.94
C GLU A 59 7.99 -3.84 -5.02
N PRO A 60 7.82 -4.63 -6.10
CA PRO A 60 8.62 -4.62 -7.32
C PRO A 60 8.36 -3.37 -8.18
N ALA A 61 9.29 -3.05 -9.08
CA ALA A 61 9.07 -2.03 -10.12
C ALA A 61 8.12 -2.54 -11.21
N GLY A 62 7.49 -1.63 -11.96
CA GLY A 62 6.61 -1.97 -13.08
C GLY A 62 5.21 -2.41 -12.65
N LEU A 63 4.70 -1.84 -11.56
CA LEU A 63 3.31 -2.03 -11.16
C LEU A 63 2.38 -1.34 -12.17
N PRO A 64 1.11 -1.76 -12.28
CA PRO A 64 0.15 -1.05 -13.13
C PRO A 64 -0.01 0.41 -12.72
N ASP A 65 -0.24 1.31 -13.69
CA ASP A 65 -0.40 2.77 -13.45
C ASP A 65 -1.47 3.11 -12.40
N TRP A 66 -2.51 2.29 -12.30
CA TRP A 66 -3.58 2.50 -11.32
C TRP A 66 -3.12 2.29 -9.87
N ILE A 67 -2.02 1.56 -9.63
CA ILE A 67 -1.38 1.46 -8.31
C ILE A 67 -0.64 2.76 -8.00
N TYR A 68 0.18 3.24 -8.93
CA TYR A 68 0.92 4.50 -8.77
C TYR A 68 -0.03 5.70 -8.61
N GLY A 69 -1.19 5.67 -9.29
CA GLY A 69 -2.21 6.69 -9.19
C GLY A 69 -2.92 6.78 -7.83
N VAL A 70 -2.77 5.80 -6.94
CA VAL A 70 -3.41 5.79 -5.61
C VAL A 70 -2.41 5.78 -4.45
N GLU A 71 -1.12 6.06 -4.70
CA GLU A 71 -0.10 6.10 -3.64
C GLU A 71 -0.49 7.00 -2.46
N THR A 72 -1.06 8.17 -2.76
CA THR A 72 -1.53 9.11 -1.73
C THR A 72 -2.67 8.52 -0.89
N ASP A 73 -3.61 7.80 -1.49
CA ASP A 73 -4.70 7.12 -0.78
C ASP A 73 -4.20 5.97 0.09
N LEU A 74 -3.24 5.20 -0.43
CA LEU A 74 -2.59 4.13 0.30
C LEU A 74 -1.85 4.67 1.53
N GLY A 75 -1.06 5.73 1.34
CA GLY A 75 -0.33 6.40 2.42
C GLY A 75 -1.26 6.95 3.49
N ARG A 76 -2.32 7.67 3.08
CA ARG A 76 -3.35 8.15 4.00
C ARG A 76 -4.00 7.02 4.79
N SER A 77 -4.29 5.88 4.16
CA SER A 77 -4.88 4.72 4.85
C SER A 77 -3.97 4.17 5.94
N ILE A 78 -2.65 4.20 5.71
CA ILE A 78 -1.65 3.81 6.71
C ILE A 78 -1.61 4.84 7.83
N ASP A 79 -1.51 6.13 7.53
CA ASP A 79 -1.42 7.17 8.55
C ASP A 79 -2.70 7.25 9.41
N GLU A 80 -3.90 7.10 8.81
CA GLU A 80 -5.17 6.97 9.53
C GLU A 80 -5.14 5.78 10.51
N HIS A 81 -4.62 4.64 10.06
CA HIS A 81 -4.53 3.44 10.88
C HIS A 81 -3.53 3.57 12.03
N LEU A 82 -2.45 4.33 11.85
CA LEU A 82 -1.45 4.60 12.90
C LEU A 82 -1.91 5.64 13.93
N ALA A 83 -2.86 6.50 13.57
CA ALA A 83 -3.43 7.51 14.46
C ALA A 83 -4.61 6.97 15.31
N ALA A 84 -5.11 5.78 15.01
CA ALA A 84 -6.23 5.12 15.69
C ALA A 84 -5.75 4.27 16.89
#